data_AF-A0A9X4NZF3-F1
#
_entry.id   AF-A0A9X4NZF3-F1
#
_cell.length_a   1.000
_cell.length_b   1.000
_cell.length_c   1.000
_cell.angle_alpha   90.00
_cell.angle_beta   90.00
_cell.angle_gamma   90.00
#
_symmetry.space_group_name_H-M   'P 1'
#
loop_
_entity.id
_entity.type
_entity.pdbx_description
1 polymer ?
#
loop_
_entity_poly.entity_id
_entity_poly.type
_entity_poly.pdbx_seq_one_letter_code
_entity_poly.pdbx_strand_id
1 'polypeptide(L)' 'EGVNFALFSERAEKVELCLFDPSGRRETYRVFMPEFTDQVWHCYLPEARPGFVYGYRVHGPYDPAKGLRF' A
#
# COMPACT_ATOMS: atom_id res chain seq x y z
N GLU A 1 -0.14 15.34 13.59
CA GLU A 1 0.31 13.95 13.77
C GLU A 1 -0.25 13.09 12.65
N GLY A 2 0.41 11.97 12.34
CA GLY A 2 0.05 11.10 11.23
C GLY A 2 0.73 9.74 11.39
N VAL A 3 0.57 8.87 10.39
CA VAL A 3 1.09 7.51 10.42
C VAL A 3 2.05 7.32 9.26
N ASN A 4 3.20 6.71 9.55
CA ASN A 4 4.14 6.26 8.54
C ASN A 4 3.78 4.81 8.16
N PHE A 5 3.59 4.56 6.87
CA PHE A 5 3.30 3.25 6.32
C PHE A 5 4.52 2.75 5.56
N ALA A 6 4.89 1.49 5.79
CA ALA A 6 6.00 0.83 5.13
C ALA A 6 5.59 -0.60 4.73
N LEU A 7 5.93 -1.00 3.50
CA LEU A 7 5.65 -2.33 2.94
C LEU A 7 6.87 -2.85 2.17
N PHE A 8 7.40 -3.98 2.61
CA PHE A 8 8.44 -4.68 1.86
C PHE A 8 7.86 -5.32 0.59
N SER A 9 8.44 -5.00 -0.57
CA SER A 9 8.18 -5.71 -1.82
C SER A 9 9.28 -5.44 -2.84
N GLU A 10 10.19 -6.41 -3.02
CA GLU A 10 11.32 -6.31 -3.94
C GLU A 10 10.91 -6.21 -5.42
N ARG A 11 9.82 -6.90 -5.80
CA ARG A 11 9.42 -7.07 -7.22
C ARG A 11 8.15 -6.30 -7.60
N ALA A 12 7.60 -5.50 -6.68
CA ALA A 12 6.49 -4.62 -7.01
C ALA A 12 6.97 -3.50 -7.94
N GLU A 13 6.13 -3.14 -8.91
CA GLU A 13 6.34 -1.97 -9.77
C GLU A 13 5.66 -0.72 -9.19
N LYS A 14 4.62 -0.92 -8.38
CA LYS A 14 3.88 0.15 -7.73
C LYS A 14 3.15 -0.37 -6.50
N VAL A 15 3.12 0.43 -5.43
CA VAL A 15 2.32 0.15 -4.24
C VAL A 15 1.37 1.30 -3.96
N GLU A 16 0.11 0.96 -3.68
CA GLU A 16 -0.92 1.90 -3.25
C GLU A 16 -1.43 1.51 -1.86
N LEU A 17 -1.51 2.47 -0.96
CA LEU A 17 -2.23 2.39 0.30
C LEU A 17 -3.70 2.73 0.03
N CYS A 18 -4.57 1.75 0.18
CA CYS A 18 -6.01 1.91 0.06
C CYS A 18 -6.60 2.20 1.45
N LEU A 19 -7.29 3.32 1.59
CA LEU A 19 -8.07 3.66 2.77
C LEU A 19 -9.52 3.26 2.57
N PHE A 20 -10.15 2.76 3.62
CA PHE A 20 -11.52 2.30 3.61
C PHE A 20 -12.37 3.11 4.58
N ASP A 21 -13.69 3.02 4.40
CA ASP A 21 -14.63 3.48 5.42
C ASP A 21 -14.48 2.65 6.72
N PRO A 22 -15.05 3.12 7.85
CA PRO A 22 -14.98 2.38 9.11
C PRO A 22 -15.59 0.98 9.09
N SER A 23 -16.45 0.68 8.09
CA SER A 23 -17.03 -0.66 7.91
C SER A 23 -16.09 -1.60 7.14
N GLY A 24 -15.03 -1.07 6.53
CA GLY A 24 -14.08 -1.80 5.67
C GLY A 24 -14.65 -2.23 4.32
N ARG A 25 -15.89 -1.82 3.98
CA ARG A 25 -16.59 -2.33 2.79
C ARG A 25 -16.30 -1.52 1.54
N ARG A 26 -16.03 -0.23 1.69
CA ARG A 26 -15.80 0.68 0.57
C ARG A 26 -14.43 1.34 0.71
N GLU A 27 -13.65 1.23 -0.37
CA GLU A 27 -12.44 2.03 -0.55
C GLU A 27 -12.86 3.50 -0.72
N THR A 28 -12.32 4.38 0.12
CA THR A 28 -12.64 5.82 0.14
C THR A 28 -11.54 6.64 -0.52
N TYR A 29 -10.28 6.21 -0.38
CA TYR A 29 -9.14 6.94 -0.91
C TYR A 29 -7.98 5.99 -1.23
N ARG A 30 -7.13 6.39 -2.18
CA ARG A 30 -5.90 5.68 -2.53
C ARG A 30 -4.73 6.64 -2.52
N VAL A 31 -3.69 6.26 -1.79
CA VAL A 31 -2.44 7.00 -1.67
C VAL A 31 -1.37 6.18 -2.37
N PHE A 32 -0.75 6.74 -3.40
CA PHE A 32 0.44 6.13 -3.99
C PHE A 32 1.61 6.19 -2.99
N MET A 33 2.38 5.13 -2.87
CA MET A 33 3.63 5.13 -2.08
C MET A 33 4.78 5.55 -3.01
N PRO A 34 5.29 6.79 -2.89
CA PRO A 34 6.27 7.31 -3.85
C PRO A 34 7.69 6.90 -3.52
N GLU A 35 7.98 6.63 -2.26
CA GLU A 35 9.33 6.34 -1.81
C GLU A 35 9.58 4.83 -1.80
N PHE A 36 10.77 4.45 -2.25
CA PHE A 36 11.24 3.07 -2.28
C PHE A 36 12.72 3.04 -1.88
N THR A 37 13.00 2.52 -0.68
CA THR A 37 14.36 2.42 -0.14
C THR A 37 14.57 1.02 0.43
N ASP A 38 15.72 0.39 0.16
CA ASP A 38 16.05 -0.96 0.62
C ASP A 38 14.92 -2.00 0.43
N GLN A 39 14.28 -1.98 -0.75
CA GLN A 39 13.16 -2.86 -1.11
C GLN A 39 11.85 -2.63 -0.33
N VAL A 40 11.77 -1.52 0.40
CA VAL A 40 10.61 -1.10 1.20
C VAL A 40 9.96 0.12 0.56
N TRP A 41 8.68 -0.03 0.23
CA TRP A 41 7.81 1.07 -0.18
C TRP A 41 7.33 1.81 1.05
N HIS A 42 7.39 3.12 1.06
CA HIS A 42 6.90 3.89 2.21
C HIS A 42 6.24 5.21 1.84
N CYS A 43 5.33 5.65 2.70
CA CYS A 43 4.75 6.98 2.65
C CYS A 43 4.35 7.45 4.04
N TYR A 44 4.23 8.76 4.21
CA TYR A 44 3.67 9.36 5.41
C TYR A 44 2.31 9.95 5.08
N LEU A 45 1.28 9.49 5.80
CA LEU A 45 -0.07 10.03 5.67
C LEU A 45 -0.34 11.00 6.83
N PRO A 46 -0.34 12.32 6.58
CA PRO A 46 -0.76 13.28 7.60
C PRO A 46 -2.21 13.02 7.99
N GLU A 47 -2.54 13.27 9.26
CA GLU A 47 -3.90 13.13 9.81
C GLU A 47 -4.45 11.69 9.90
N ALA A 48 -3.66 10.68 9.51
CA ALA A 48 -4.00 9.30 9.82
C ALA A 48 -4.08 9.11 11.34
N ARG A 49 -5.20 8.54 11.82
CA ARG A 49 -5.46 8.29 13.24
C ARG A 49 -5.70 6.81 13.50
N PRO A 50 -5.51 6.32 14.74
CA PRO A 50 -5.92 4.99 15.13
C PRO A 50 -7.38 4.71 14.77
N GLY A 51 -7.67 3.52 14.23
CA GLY A 51 -9.00 3.13 13.77
C GLY A 51 -9.26 3.30 12.27
N PHE A 52 -8.29 3.84 11.51
CA PHE A 52 -8.36 3.81 10.04
C PHE A 52 -8.29 2.38 9.53
N VAL A 53 -9.26 1.99 8.70
CA VAL A 53 -9.22 0.71 7.99
C VAL A 53 -8.44 0.94 6.70
N TYR A 54 -7.41 0.14 6.48
CA TYR A 54 -6.54 0.27 5.31
C TYR A 54 -6.16 -1.10 4.75
N GLY A 55 -5.70 -1.09 3.50
CA GLY A 55 -5.12 -2.25 2.82
C GLY A 55 -4.06 -1.80 1.81
N TYR A 56 -3.36 -2.77 1.23
CA TYR A 56 -2.35 -2.52 0.20
C TYR A 56 -2.79 -3.10 -1.14
N ARG A 57 -2.58 -2.34 -2.20
CA ARG A 57 -2.63 -2.85 -3.57
C ARG A 57 -1.22 -2.79 -4.15
N VAL A 58 -0.68 -3.97 -4.41
CA VAL A 58 0.66 -4.14 -4.95
C VAL A 58 0.50 -4.49 -6.42
N HIS A 59 1.15 -3.73 -7.28
CA HIS A 59 1.14 -3.92 -8.73
C HIS A 59 2.50 -4.49 -9.14
N GLY A 60 2.48 -5.37 -10.12
CA GLY A 60 3.68 -5.97 -10.69
C GLY A 60 3.34 -6.98 -11.78
N PRO A 61 4.35 -7.65 -12.35
CA PRO A 61 4.16 -8.58 -13.44
C PRO A 61 3.36 -9.82 -13.01
N TYR A 62 2.35 -10.18 -13.80
CA TYR A 62 1.61 -11.44 -13.64
C TYR A 62 2.19 -12.53 -14.55
N ASP A 63 3.07 -13.36 -13.99
CA ASP A 63 3.63 -14.55 -14.64
C ASP A 63 3.58 -15.72 -13.64
N PRO A 64 2.43 -16.41 -13.53
CA PRO A 64 2.25 -17.50 -12.57
C PRO A 64 3.23 -18.65 -12.75
N ALA A 65 3.74 -18.86 -13.97
CA ALA A 65 4.72 -19.91 -14.27
C ALA A 65 6.09 -19.62 -13.65
N LYS A 66 6.44 -18.34 -13.47
CA LYS A 66 7.64 -17.88 -12.75
C LYS A 66 7.38 -17.53 -11.29
N GLY A 67 6.18 -17.82 -10.78
CA GLY A 67 5.78 -17.50 -9.40
C GLY A 67 5.48 -16.01 -9.16
N LEU A 68 5.37 -15.19 -10.21
CA LEU A 68 5.02 -13.78 -10.12
C LEU A 68 3.49 -13.65 -10.16
N ARG A 69 2.88 -13.31 -9.03
CA ARG A 69 1.42 -13.26 -8.83
C ARG A 69 1.01 -11.98 -8.13
N PHE A 70 1.36 -10.86 -8.75
CA PHE A 70 0.88 -9.54 -8.36
C PHE A 70 -0.56 -9.32 -8.81
#